data_AF-A0A4Q0U7Q4-F1
#
_entry.id   AF-A0A4Q0U7Q4-F1
#
_cell.length_a   1.000
_cell.length_b   1.000
_cell.length_c   1.000
_cell.angle_alpha   90.00
_cell.angle_beta   90.00
_cell.angle_gamma   90.00
#
_symmetry.space_group_name_H-M   'P 1'
#
loop_
_entity.id
_entity.type
_entity.pdbx_description
1 polymer ?
#
loop_
_entity_poly.entity_id
_entity_poly.type
_entity_poly.pdbx_seq_one_letter_code
_entity_poly.pdbx_strand_id
1 'polypeptide(L)'
;MKAISRLMAMTIIASGFLMTFTSCGNDDDDDQPATPAARSVAGSYEGDMSCTVMGSESVFEGVTFTVTAVDDANVNIAVSDFGEPPMKVEGFVMNGVKVSGADGTYQLATTEYSGTTSAGKAYSGTVSGSYANGTLSVQFNLQYGAMPMPMICSFSAPKL
;
A
#
# COMPACT_ATOMS: atom_id res chain seq x y z
N MET A 1 14.97 -37.04 -70.84
CA MET A 1 16.30 -36.38 -70.84
C MET A 1 16.20 -35.12 -70.01
N LYS A 2 17.21 -34.88 -69.15
CA LYS A 2 17.43 -33.73 -68.24
C LYS A 2 16.45 -33.69 -67.03
N ALA A 3 16.87 -33.58 -65.77
CA ALA A 3 18.20 -33.36 -65.21
C ALA A 3 18.37 -34.08 -63.87
N ILE A 4 19.63 -34.46 -63.67
CA ILE A 4 20.27 -35.05 -62.49
C ILE A 4 20.27 -34.04 -61.33
N SER A 5 20.08 -34.48 -60.08
CA SER A 5 21.15 -34.49 -59.06
C SER A 5 20.62 -34.70 -57.64
N ARG A 6 20.93 -35.88 -57.07
CA ARG A 6 21.58 -36.12 -55.76
C ARG A 6 20.88 -35.58 -54.49
N LEU A 7 20.45 -36.48 -53.60
CA LEU A 7 21.20 -36.92 -52.39
C LEU A 7 20.94 -35.91 -51.24
N MET A 8 20.28 -36.21 -50.12
CA MET A 8 20.71 -37.11 -49.04
C MET A 8 19.55 -37.06 -48.01
N ALA A 9 18.96 -38.20 -47.67
CA ALA A 9 19.11 -38.86 -46.36
C ALA A 9 18.45 -38.15 -45.17
N MET A 10 17.53 -38.88 -44.53
CA MET A 10 17.27 -38.95 -43.08
C MET A 10 16.98 -37.63 -42.36
N THR A 11 15.89 -37.46 -41.62
CA THR A 11 15.30 -38.42 -40.69
C THR A 11 13.94 -37.87 -40.25
N ILE A 12 12.93 -38.72 -40.30
CA ILE A 12 11.72 -38.59 -39.48
C ILE A 12 12.16 -38.93 -38.05
N ILE A 13 11.80 -38.10 -37.07
CA ILE A 13 11.23 -38.55 -35.79
C ILE A 13 10.29 -37.45 -35.32
N ALA A 14 9.00 -37.76 -35.41
CA ALA A 14 7.96 -37.12 -34.66
C ALA A 14 8.13 -37.49 -33.17
N SER A 15 8.08 -36.52 -32.28
CA SER A 15 7.76 -36.70 -30.87
C SER A 15 7.30 -35.36 -30.32
N GLY A 16 5.99 -35.21 -30.13
CA GLY A 16 5.44 -34.11 -29.36
C GLY A 16 5.71 -34.33 -27.87
N PHE A 17 5.98 -33.24 -27.15
CA PHE A 17 5.60 -33.12 -25.75
C PHE A 17 5.50 -31.63 -25.39
N LEU A 18 4.38 -31.29 -24.77
CA LEU A 18 4.14 -30.05 -24.04
C LEU A 18 5.13 -29.92 -22.87
N MET A 19 5.09 -28.77 -22.18
CA MET A 19 5.80 -28.42 -20.93
C MET A 19 7.20 -27.82 -21.20
N THR A 20 7.59 -26.68 -20.65
CA THR A 20 7.14 -25.97 -19.45
C THR A 20 7.69 -24.54 -19.47
N PHE A 21 6.97 -23.63 -18.84
CA PHE A 21 7.51 -22.38 -18.30
C PHE A 21 8.76 -22.72 -17.47
N THR A 22 9.89 -22.14 -17.83
CA THR A 22 11.10 -22.18 -17.02
C THR A 22 10.89 -21.29 -15.80
N SER A 23 10.21 -21.85 -14.80
CA SER A 23 10.37 -21.50 -13.40
C SER A 23 11.71 -22.09 -12.94
N CYS A 24 12.74 -21.24 -12.86
CA CYS A 24 13.97 -21.43 -12.09
C CYS A 24 14.42 -20.02 -11.68
N GLY A 25 14.69 -19.68 -10.43
CA GLY A 25 14.71 -20.43 -9.19
C GLY A 25 15.46 -19.60 -8.15
N ASN A 26 14.81 -19.41 -6.99
CA ASN A 26 15.37 -19.39 -5.64
C ASN A 26 16.66 -18.60 -5.35
N ASP A 27 16.53 -17.40 -4.78
CA ASP A 27 17.21 -17.01 -3.53
C ASP A 27 16.54 -15.77 -2.92
N ASP A 28 16.20 -15.86 -1.64
CA ASP A 28 15.89 -14.80 -0.65
C ASP A 28 15.88 -13.32 -1.12
N ASP A 29 14.85 -12.93 -1.89
CA ASP A 29 14.60 -11.52 -2.24
C ASP A 29 13.10 -11.17 -2.14
N ASP A 30 12.37 -11.79 -1.19
CA ASP A 30 10.99 -11.40 -0.83
C ASP A 30 10.87 -9.96 -0.27
N ASP A 31 11.99 -9.25 -0.18
CA ASP A 31 12.08 -7.87 0.30
C ASP A 31 12.56 -6.88 -0.77
N GLN A 32 12.79 -7.32 -2.01
CA GLN A 32 13.16 -6.43 -3.10
C GLN A 32 11.89 -5.79 -3.69
N PRO A 33 11.74 -4.45 -3.67
CA PRO A 33 10.53 -3.81 -4.17
C PRO A 33 10.39 -4.10 -5.68
N ALA A 34 9.36 -4.86 -6.03
CA ALA A 34 8.95 -5.09 -7.40
C ALA A 34 8.41 -3.79 -7.99
N THR A 35 9.20 -3.08 -8.81
CA THR A 35 8.86 -1.72 -9.30
C THR A 35 8.77 -0.72 -8.10
N PRO A 36 8.87 0.61 -8.28
CA PRO A 36 8.77 1.54 -7.15
C PRO A 36 7.38 1.54 -6.49
N ALA A 37 7.10 0.55 -5.63
CA ALA A 37 5.80 0.28 -5.03
C ALA A 37 5.24 1.51 -4.29
N ALA A 38 6.10 2.25 -3.60
CA ALA A 38 5.73 3.50 -2.94
C ALA A 38 5.19 4.56 -3.92
N ARG A 39 5.76 4.67 -5.13
CA ARG A 39 5.31 5.63 -6.15
C ARG A 39 3.94 5.27 -6.72
N SER A 40 3.62 3.98 -6.80
CA SER A 40 2.31 3.52 -7.26
C SER A 40 1.18 3.96 -6.31
N VAL A 41 1.46 3.95 -5.01
CA VAL A 41 0.50 4.34 -3.95
C VAL A 41 0.53 5.84 -3.65
N ALA A 42 1.58 6.57 -4.02
CA ALA A 42 1.66 8.02 -3.78
C ALA A 42 0.52 8.78 -4.46
N GLY A 43 -0.20 9.63 -3.73
CA GLY A 43 -1.39 10.35 -4.21
C GLY A 43 -2.20 11.00 -3.09
N SER A 44 -3.31 11.61 -3.48
CA SER A 44 -4.31 12.15 -2.55
C SER A 44 -5.58 11.32 -2.62
N TYR A 45 -6.20 11.13 -1.48
CA TYR A 45 -7.38 10.29 -1.28
C TYR A 45 -8.32 11.05 -0.36
N GLU A 46 -9.54 11.31 -0.80
CA GLU A 46 -10.53 12.04 -0.01
C GLU A 46 -11.77 11.16 0.16
N GLY A 47 -12.26 11.05 1.39
CA GLY A 47 -13.42 10.24 1.70
C GLY A 47 -13.75 10.23 3.18
N ASP A 48 -14.70 9.37 3.54
CA ASP A 48 -15.17 9.27 4.92
C ASP A 48 -14.28 8.31 5.71
N MET A 49 -14.04 8.67 6.97
CA MET A 49 -13.27 7.86 7.92
C MET A 49 -14.16 7.46 9.08
N SER A 50 -14.36 6.14 9.26
CA SER A 50 -15.05 5.62 10.44
C SER A 50 -14.04 5.35 11.55
N CYS A 51 -14.31 5.85 12.75
CA CYS A 51 -13.50 5.65 13.93
C CYS A 51 -14.33 5.14 15.10
N THR A 52 -13.72 4.31 15.94
CA THR A 52 -14.32 3.84 17.19
C THR A 52 -13.48 4.24 18.39
N VAL A 53 -14.14 4.64 19.47
CA VAL A 53 -13.54 4.82 20.80
C VAL A 53 -14.40 4.04 21.78
N MET A 54 -13.83 3.07 22.50
CA MET A 54 -14.59 2.23 23.45
C MET A 54 -15.85 1.57 22.84
N GLY A 55 -15.79 1.20 21.56
CA GLY A 55 -16.91 0.58 20.84
C GLY A 55 -18.01 1.53 20.38
N SER A 56 -17.86 2.84 20.61
CA SER A 56 -18.75 3.86 20.04
C SER A 56 -18.18 4.36 18.72
N GLU A 57 -18.96 4.26 17.64
CA GLU A 57 -18.56 4.65 16.29
C GLU A 57 -18.85 6.13 16.00
N SER A 58 -17.99 6.76 15.22
CA SER A 58 -18.16 8.11 14.67
C SER A 58 -17.60 8.13 13.25
N VAL A 59 -18.29 8.82 12.35
CA VAL A 59 -17.85 9.02 10.96
C VAL A 59 -17.40 10.46 10.79
N PHE A 60 -16.20 10.64 10.24
CA PHE A 60 -15.67 11.94 9.85
C PHE A 60 -15.69 12.04 8.33
N GLU A 61 -16.45 13.01 7.82
CA GLU A 61 -16.61 13.21 6.38
C GLU A 61 -15.45 14.04 5.79
N GLY A 62 -15.12 13.78 4.52
CA GLY A 62 -14.18 14.62 3.75
C GLY A 62 -12.75 14.64 4.30
N VAL A 63 -12.31 13.57 4.95
CA VAL A 63 -10.94 13.46 5.46
C VAL A 63 -10.00 13.16 4.30
N THR A 64 -8.91 13.92 4.22
CA THR A 64 -7.90 13.75 3.18
C THR A 64 -6.70 12.98 3.71
N PHE A 65 -6.33 11.91 3.00
CA PHE A 65 -5.08 11.18 3.16
C PHE A 65 -4.15 11.54 2.01
N THR A 66 -2.98 12.09 2.31
CA THR A 66 -1.93 12.37 1.32
C THR A 66 -0.78 11.41 1.53
N VAL A 67 -0.57 10.51 0.56
CA VAL A 67 0.52 9.54 0.55
C VAL A 67 1.67 10.08 -0.28
N THR A 68 2.84 10.23 0.34
CA THR A 68 4.07 10.72 -0.32
C THR A 68 5.13 9.63 -0.31
N ALA A 69 5.64 9.26 -1.48
CA ALA A 69 6.80 8.36 -1.57
C ALA A 69 8.06 9.03 -1.04
N VAL A 70 8.73 8.38 -0.10
CA VAL A 70 10.02 8.82 0.47
C VAL A 70 11.18 8.21 -0.34
N ASP A 71 11.04 6.94 -0.68
CA ASP A 71 11.92 6.19 -1.57
C ASP A 71 11.07 5.18 -2.37
N ASP A 72 11.66 4.12 -2.91
CA ASP A 72 10.95 3.14 -3.74
C ASP A 72 10.03 2.20 -2.94
N ALA A 73 10.26 2.06 -1.63
CA ALA A 73 9.56 1.12 -0.74
C ALA A 73 8.86 1.80 0.44
N ASN A 74 9.12 3.07 0.75
CA ASN A 74 8.55 3.74 1.92
C ASN A 74 7.69 4.95 1.53
N VAL A 75 6.58 5.13 2.25
CA VAL A 75 5.71 6.30 2.14
C VAL A 75 5.51 6.98 3.49
N ASN A 76 5.21 8.28 3.44
CA ASN A 76 4.61 9.01 4.55
C ASN A 76 3.13 9.24 4.23
N ILE A 77 2.27 9.11 5.23
CA ILE A 77 0.82 9.32 5.11
C ILE A 77 0.44 10.49 6.00
N ALA A 78 0.08 11.62 5.39
CA ALA A 78 -0.48 12.75 6.10
C ALA A 78 -2.00 12.63 6.15
N VAL A 79 -2.58 12.81 7.33
CA VAL A 79 -4.03 12.86 7.57
C VAL A 79 -4.40 14.31 7.83
N SER A 80 -5.45 14.82 7.17
CA SER A 80 -5.96 16.16 7.41
C SER A 80 -6.55 16.32 8.81
N ASP A 81 -6.84 17.55 9.21
CA ASP A 81 -7.69 17.81 10.37
C ASP A 81 -9.03 17.05 10.24
N PHE A 82 -9.60 16.62 11.37
CA PHE A 82 -10.95 16.05 11.41
C PHE A 82 -11.62 16.28 12.77
N GLY A 83 -12.95 16.18 12.77
CA GLY A 83 -13.79 16.50 13.92
C GLY A 83 -13.92 18.00 14.16
N GLU A 84 -14.80 18.36 15.10
CA GLU A 84 -15.15 19.75 15.38
C GLU A 84 -14.73 20.17 16.80
N PRO A 85 -14.43 21.46 17.04
CA PRO A 85 -14.19 21.97 18.39
C PRO A 85 -15.33 21.61 19.35
N PRO A 86 -15.02 21.23 20.61
CA PRO A 86 -13.70 21.22 21.24
C PRO A 86 -12.88 19.94 21.00
N MET A 87 -13.38 18.98 20.22
CA MET A 87 -12.78 17.65 20.03
C MET A 87 -12.02 17.49 18.70
N LYS A 88 -11.74 18.59 18.01
CA LYS A 88 -10.98 18.60 16.76
C LYS A 88 -9.61 17.94 16.96
N VAL A 89 -9.28 17.02 16.06
CA VAL A 89 -7.94 16.45 15.92
C VAL A 89 -7.21 17.23 14.82
N GLU A 90 -6.03 17.73 15.15
CA GLU A 90 -5.16 18.37 14.16
C GLU A 90 -4.51 17.30 13.27
N GLY A 91 -4.28 17.66 12.02
CA GLY A 91 -3.62 16.81 11.05
C GLY A 91 -2.24 16.38 11.53
N PHE A 92 -1.87 15.17 11.14
CA PHE A 92 -0.65 14.52 11.58
C PHE A 92 -0.07 13.65 10.45
N VAL A 93 1.18 13.22 10.63
CA VAL A 93 1.88 12.40 9.64
C VAL A 93 2.33 11.08 10.26
N MET A 94 2.00 9.98 9.59
CA MET A 94 2.48 8.63 9.85
C MET A 94 3.66 8.38 8.92
N ASN A 95 4.88 8.39 9.47
CA ASN A 95 6.11 8.35 8.66
C ASN A 95 6.61 6.91 8.46
N GLY A 96 7.26 6.67 7.31
CA GLY A 96 8.06 5.45 7.08
C GLY A 96 7.25 4.17 6.92
N VAL A 97 6.04 4.26 6.37
CA VAL A 97 5.21 3.09 6.11
C VAL A 97 5.78 2.32 4.92
N LYS A 98 6.24 1.09 5.17
CA LYS A 98 6.77 0.21 4.11
C LYS A 98 5.64 -0.27 3.21
N VAL A 99 5.87 -0.22 1.91
CA VAL A 99 4.97 -0.63 0.83
C VAL A 99 5.64 -1.76 0.06
N SER A 100 4.93 -2.89 -0.07
CA SER A 100 5.35 -4.04 -0.87
C SER A 100 4.23 -4.47 -1.82
N GLY A 101 4.56 -5.29 -2.81
CA GLY A 101 3.62 -5.74 -3.84
C GLY A 101 3.96 -5.21 -5.23
N ALA A 102 3.14 -5.58 -6.20
CA ALA A 102 3.37 -5.32 -7.62
C ALA A 102 2.03 -5.23 -8.37
N ASP A 103 2.10 -4.81 -9.64
CA ASP A 103 0.99 -4.93 -10.59
C ASP A 103 -0.35 -4.33 -10.10
N GLY A 104 -0.27 -3.17 -9.44
CA GLY A 104 -1.45 -2.43 -8.98
C GLY A 104 -2.06 -2.94 -7.67
N THR A 105 -1.47 -3.95 -7.03
CA THR A 105 -1.87 -4.46 -5.72
C THR A 105 -0.69 -4.33 -4.74
N TYR A 106 -0.85 -3.48 -3.73
CA TYR A 106 0.19 -3.16 -2.77
C TYR A 106 -0.31 -3.28 -1.34
N GLN A 107 0.59 -3.68 -0.44
CA GLN A 107 0.35 -3.79 0.99
C GLN A 107 1.14 -2.72 1.72
N LEU A 108 0.50 -2.07 2.68
CA LEU A 108 1.14 -1.16 3.63
C LEU A 108 1.39 -1.94 4.92
N ALA A 109 2.66 -2.18 5.23
CA ALA A 109 3.06 -2.94 6.40
C ALA A 109 2.63 -2.26 7.70
N THR A 110 2.34 -3.06 8.73
CA THR A 110 2.10 -2.53 10.07
C THR A 110 3.31 -1.73 10.53
N THR A 111 3.11 -0.44 10.76
CA THR A 111 4.17 0.52 11.09
C THR A 111 3.77 1.30 12.32
N GLU A 112 4.65 1.36 13.32
CA GLU A 112 4.49 2.26 14.46
C GLU A 112 4.82 3.69 14.06
N TYR A 113 4.05 4.65 14.57
CA TYR A 113 4.29 6.06 14.32
C TYR A 113 4.09 6.86 15.61
N SER A 114 4.80 7.98 15.70
CA SER A 114 4.60 8.97 16.75
C SER A 114 5.06 10.34 16.28
N GLY A 115 4.60 11.38 16.98
CA GLY A 115 4.98 12.75 16.69
C GLY A 115 4.31 13.75 17.61
N THR A 116 4.35 15.01 17.20
CA THR A 116 3.72 16.11 17.90
C THR A 116 3.13 17.07 16.89
N THR A 117 1.87 17.47 17.07
CA THR A 117 1.20 18.44 16.18
C THR A 117 1.80 19.83 16.34
N SER A 118 1.45 20.74 15.44
CA SER A 118 1.89 22.14 15.52
C SER A 118 1.44 22.84 16.82
N ALA A 119 0.29 22.46 17.40
CA ALA A 119 -0.18 22.95 18.70
C ALA A 119 0.41 22.18 19.91
N GLY A 120 1.44 21.37 19.71
CA GLY A 120 2.15 20.69 20.79
C GLY A 120 1.42 19.46 21.36
N LYS A 121 0.43 18.90 20.64
CA LYS A 121 -0.26 17.67 21.06
C LYS A 121 0.55 16.46 20.60
N ALA A 122 0.98 15.62 21.53
CA ALA A 122 1.62 14.35 21.21
C ALA A 122 0.60 13.42 20.51
N TYR A 123 1.06 12.63 19.55
CA TYR A 123 0.27 11.55 18.95
C TYR A 123 1.13 10.31 18.71
N SER A 124 0.51 9.14 18.75
CA SER A 124 1.18 7.87 18.43
C SER A 124 0.19 6.78 18.06
N GLY A 125 0.67 5.72 17.42
CA GLY A 125 -0.12 4.53 17.16
C GLY A 125 0.54 3.57 16.18
N THR A 126 -0.27 2.72 15.57
CA THR A 126 0.11 1.82 14.49
C THR A 126 -0.80 2.03 13.28
N VAL A 127 -0.23 1.94 12.08
CA VAL A 127 -0.97 1.99 10.82
C VAL A 127 -0.66 0.76 9.97
N SER A 128 -1.66 0.26 9.25
CA SER A 128 -1.52 -0.75 8.20
C SER A 128 -2.56 -0.50 7.11
N GLY A 129 -2.42 -1.17 5.97
CA GLY A 129 -3.37 -0.96 4.88
C GLY A 129 -3.03 -1.69 3.59
N SER A 130 -3.71 -1.28 2.53
CA SER A 130 -3.49 -1.79 1.19
C SER A 130 -3.88 -0.74 0.15
N TYR A 131 -3.39 -0.93 -1.07
CA TYR A 131 -3.86 -0.24 -2.25
C TYR A 131 -4.15 -1.26 -3.34
N ALA A 132 -5.38 -1.26 -3.83
CA ALA A 132 -5.79 -2.14 -4.93
C ALA A 132 -6.89 -1.47 -5.73
N ASN A 133 -6.92 -1.72 -7.04
CA ASN A 133 -7.96 -1.20 -7.94
C ASN A 133 -8.13 0.34 -7.89
N GLY A 134 -7.05 1.08 -7.65
CA GLY A 134 -7.10 2.54 -7.53
C GLY A 134 -7.53 3.08 -6.16
N THR A 135 -7.85 2.18 -5.21
CA THR A 135 -8.38 2.53 -3.89
C THR A 135 -7.36 2.29 -2.81
N LEU A 136 -7.12 3.29 -1.96
CA LEU A 136 -6.36 3.16 -0.73
C LEU A 136 -7.31 2.71 0.39
N SER A 137 -6.91 1.71 1.17
CA SER A 137 -7.57 1.29 2.41
C SER A 137 -6.59 1.33 3.56
N VAL A 138 -6.88 2.09 4.60
CA VAL A 138 -6.00 2.29 5.76
C VAL A 138 -6.76 1.99 7.04
N GLN A 139 -6.10 1.28 7.95
CA GLN A 139 -6.52 1.12 9.34
C GLN A 139 -5.41 1.62 10.24
N PHE A 140 -5.77 2.42 11.25
CA PHE A 140 -4.82 2.89 12.23
C PHE A 140 -5.47 3.01 13.60
N ASN A 141 -4.67 2.88 14.66
CA ASN A 141 -5.05 3.38 15.97
C ASN A 141 -4.34 4.71 16.22
N LEU A 142 -4.95 5.57 17.01
CA LEU A 142 -4.45 6.90 17.34
C LEU A 142 -4.63 7.14 18.84
N GLN A 143 -3.51 7.19 19.54
CA GLN A 143 -3.39 7.78 20.87
C GLN A 143 -3.10 9.27 20.69
N TYR A 144 -4.08 10.13 20.95
CA TYR A 144 -3.97 11.59 20.78
C TYR A 144 -3.96 12.32 22.12
N GLY A 145 -2.87 13.04 22.40
CA GLY A 145 -2.65 13.71 23.68
C GLY A 145 -2.86 12.77 24.88
N ALA A 146 -3.62 13.25 25.86
CA ALA A 146 -3.96 12.49 27.07
C ALA A 146 -5.30 11.74 26.94
N MET A 147 -5.76 11.42 25.72
CA MET A 147 -6.99 10.65 25.54
C MET A 147 -6.88 9.30 26.28
N PRO A 148 -7.86 8.90 27.10
CA PRO A 148 -7.72 7.73 27.96
C PRO A 148 -7.73 6.40 27.19
N MET A 149 -8.22 6.40 25.95
CA MET A 149 -8.32 5.23 25.08
C MET A 149 -7.96 5.62 23.64
N PRO A 150 -7.27 4.74 22.89
CA PRO A 150 -6.95 5.03 21.51
C PRO A 150 -8.21 5.02 20.64
N MET A 151 -8.22 5.90 19.65
CA MET A 151 -9.21 5.89 18.59
C MET A 151 -8.78 4.87 17.52
N ILE A 152 -9.67 3.98 17.09
CA ILE A 152 -9.40 2.98 16.05
C ILE A 152 -10.14 3.41 14.79
N CYS A 153 -9.42 3.77 13.75
CA CYS A 153 -9.96 4.36 12.53
C CYS A 153 -9.74 3.48 11.31
N SER A 154 -10.68 3.57 10.37
CA SER A 154 -10.67 2.91 9.08
C SER A 154 -11.07 3.92 8.00
N PHE A 155 -10.36 3.88 6.87
CA PHE A 155 -10.56 4.78 5.74
C PHE A 155 -10.43 3.98 4.45
N SER A 156 -11.28 4.26 3.47
CA SER A 156 -11.19 3.68 2.13
C SER A 156 -11.66 4.70 1.09
N ALA A 157 -10.80 5.06 0.16
CA ALA A 157 -11.13 6.03 -0.89
C ALA A 157 -10.34 5.81 -2.18
N PRO A 158 -10.92 6.14 -3.35
CA PRO A 158 -10.19 6.13 -4.60
C PRO A 158 -9.14 7.24 -4.61
N LYS A 159 -8.09 7.03 -5.42
CA LYS A 159 -7.10 8.05 -5.76
C LYS A 159 -7.77 9.17 -6.57
N LEU A 160 -7.50 10.43 -6.20
CA LEU A 160 -7.95 11.62 -6.93
C LEU A 160 -7.24 11.79 -8.28
#